data_AF-G9MZ40-F1
#
_entry.id   AF-G9MZ40-F1
#
_cell.length_a   1.000
_cell.length_b   1.000
_cell.length_c   1.000
_cell.angle_alpha   90.00
_cell.angle_beta   90.00
_cell.angle_gamma   90.00
#
_symmetry.space_group_name_H-M   'P 1'
#
loop_
_entity.id
_entity.type
_entity.pdbx_description
1 polymer ?
#
loop_
_entity_poly.entity_id
_entity_poly.type
_entity_poly.pdbx_seq_one_letter_code
_entity_poly.pdbx_strand_id
1 'polypeptide(L)'
;NYFTVKSETTNAQIEAAFVQLAKRPEVGVILISQHIANRIRRAIEAHMSQKNGGIPTVIEMPSKDHPWDPEKDTVYRRARDLMGA
;
A
#
# COMPACT_ATOMS: atom_id res chain seq x y z
N ASN A 1 2.59 13.43 -9.50
CA ASN A 1 3.13 12.08 -9.27
C ASN A 1 1.99 11.10 -9.05
N TYR A 2 1.56 10.35 -10.07
CA TYR A 2 0.51 9.33 -9.95
C TYR A 2 0.72 8.19 -10.94
N PHE A 3 0.10 7.04 -10.68
CA PHE A 3 0.05 5.90 -11.58
C PHE A 3 -1.39 5.39 -11.63
N THR A 4 -1.98 5.34 -12.82
CA THR A 4 -3.37 4.89 -12.99
C THR A 4 -3.38 3.38 -13.25
N VAL A 5 -4.08 2.64 -12.39
CA VAL A 5 -4.22 1.19 -12.54
C VAL A 5 -5.51 0.90 -13.31
N LYS A 6 -5.38 0.13 -14.38
CA LYS A 6 -6.49 -0.38 -15.20
C LYS A 6 -6.56 -1.90 -15.13
N SER A 7 -7.57 -2.49 -15.74
CA SER A 7 -7.79 -3.93 -15.86
C SER A 7 -6.58 -4.69 -16.44
N GLU A 8 -5.94 -4.11 -17.44
CA GLU A 8 -4.80 -4.68 -18.16
C GLU A 8 -3.46 -4.47 -17.45
N THR A 9 -3.43 -3.64 -16.40
CA THR A 9 -2.21 -3.35 -15.66
C THR A 9 -1.76 -4.58 -14.87
N THR A 10 -0.54 -5.04 -15.10
CA THR A 10 0.00 -6.24 -14.45
C THR A 10 0.54 -5.94 -13.06
N ASN A 11 0.67 -6.97 -12.20
CA ASN A 11 1.23 -6.80 -10.86
C ASN A 11 2.67 -6.26 -10.92
N ALA A 12 3.47 -6.72 -11.89
CA ALA A 12 4.84 -6.24 -12.08
C ALA A 12 4.91 -4.74 -12.41
N GLN A 13 3.95 -4.22 -13.20
CA GLN A 13 3.88 -2.78 -13.49
C GLN A 13 3.52 -1.96 -12.24
N ILE A 14 2.61 -2.48 -11.40
CA ILE A 14 2.20 -1.82 -10.15
C ILE A 14 3.38 -1.81 -9.16
N GLU A 15 4.09 -2.93 -9.01
CA GLU A 15 5.28 -3.02 -8.17
C GLU A 15 6.37 -2.07 -8.62
N ALA A 16 6.65 -2.02 -9.93
CA ALA A 16 7.65 -1.11 -10.48
C ALA A 16 7.29 0.36 -10.18
N ALA A 17 6.02 0.74 -10.38
CA ALA A 17 5.55 2.09 -10.08
C ALA A 17 5.64 2.41 -8.58
N PHE A 18 5.24 1.48 -7.71
CA PHE A 18 5.35 1.62 -6.26
C PHE A 18 6.80 1.82 -5.83
N VAL A 19 7.72 0.97 -6.30
CA VAL A 19 9.15 1.06 -5.97
C VAL A 19 9.77 2.36 -6.49
N GLN A 20 9.38 2.81 -7.68
CA GLN A 20 9.82 4.09 -8.22
C GLN A 20 9.36 5.27 -7.34
N LEU A 21 8.12 5.25 -6.85
CA LEU A 21 7.62 6.27 -5.93
C LEU A 21 8.29 6.19 -4.55
N ALA A 22 8.52 4.98 -4.04
CA ALA A 22 9.11 4.74 -2.73
C ALA A 22 10.59 5.14 -2.65
N LYS A 23 11.33 5.06 -3.76
CA LYS A 23 12.74 5.47 -3.83
C LYS A 23 12.96 6.98 -3.90
N ARG A 24 11.90 7.76 -4.13
CA ARG A 24 11.99 9.21 -4.30
C ARG A 24 12.06 9.90 -2.93
N PRO A 25 13.17 10.57 -2.58
CA PRO A 25 13.36 11.14 -1.24
C PRO A 25 12.37 12.27 -0.91
N GLU A 26 11.78 12.92 -1.91
CA GLU A 26 10.78 13.99 -1.76
C GLU A 26 9.35 13.48 -1.53
N VAL A 27 9.12 12.16 -1.67
CA VAL A 27 7.79 11.57 -1.45
C VAL A 27 7.69 11.20 0.03
N GLY A 28 6.83 11.91 0.76
CA GLY A 28 6.56 11.62 2.18
C GLY A 28 5.43 10.61 2.39
N VAL A 29 4.45 10.56 1.49
CA VAL A 29 3.26 9.70 1.60
C VAL A 29 2.90 9.11 0.23
N ILE A 30 2.56 7.83 0.19
CA ILE A 30 1.99 7.13 -0.95
C ILE A 30 0.56 6.71 -0.59
N LEU A 31 -0.41 7.26 -1.32
CA LEU A 31 -1.80 6.83 -1.23
C LEU A 31 -2.06 5.73 -2.26
N ILE A 32 -2.64 4.61 -1.83
CA ILE A 32 -2.90 3.45 -2.69
C ILE A 32 -4.30 2.89 -2.41
N SER A 33 -5.02 2.43 -3.43
CA SER A 33 -6.29 1.76 -3.21
C SER A 33 -6.08 0.39 -2.56
N GLN A 34 -6.88 0.03 -1.56
CA GLN A 34 -6.73 -1.21 -0.79
C GLN A 34 -6.68 -2.47 -1.69
N HIS A 35 -7.57 -2.54 -2.70
CA HIS A 35 -7.59 -3.67 -3.64
C HIS A 35 -6.32 -3.77 -4.49
N ILE A 36 -5.63 -2.65 -4.77
CA ILE A 36 -4.34 -2.63 -5.46
C ILE A 36 -3.21 -2.99 -4.50
N ALA A 37 -3.23 -2.48 -3.26
CA ALA A 37 -2.27 -2.84 -2.24
C ALA A 37 -2.23 -4.35 -2.00
N ASN A 38 -3.38 -5.02 -2.02
CA ASN A 38 -3.48 -6.48 -1.91
C ASN A 38 -2.75 -7.23 -3.03
N ARG A 39 -2.70 -6.68 -4.25
CA ARG A 39 -2.00 -7.31 -5.38
C ARG A 39 -0.48 -7.30 -5.21
N ILE A 40 0.06 -6.34 -4.46
CA ILE A 40 1.50 -6.11 -4.28
C ILE A 40 1.92 -6.14 -2.80
N ARG A 41 1.15 -6.83 -1.95
CA ARG A 41 1.30 -6.83 -0.48
C ARG A 41 2.73 -7.11 -0.03
N ARG A 42 3.40 -8.09 -0.68
CA ARG A 42 4.79 -8.46 -0.40
C ARG A 42 5.76 -7.29 -0.62
N ALA A 43 5.57 -6.50 -1.66
CA ALA A 43 6.41 -5.34 -1.96
C ALA A 43 6.21 -4.21 -0.92
N ILE A 44 4.97 -3.99 -0.49
CA ILE A 44 4.63 -3.00 0.54
C ILE A 44 5.23 -3.40 1.90
N GLU A 45 5.07 -4.66 2.30
CA GLU A 45 5.65 -5.19 3.55
C GLU A 45 7.18 -5.12 3.55
N ALA A 46 7.81 -5.47 2.42
CA ALA A 46 9.25 -5.36 2.26
C ALA A 46 9.72 -3.92 2.43
N HIS A 47 9.03 -2.93 1.84
CA HIS A 47 9.32 -1.50 2.03
C HIS A 47 9.18 -1.07 3.50
N MET A 48 8.08 -1.46 4.15
CA MET A 48 7.81 -1.12 5.55
C MET A 48 8.79 -1.74 6.55
N SER A 49 9.41 -2.88 6.20
CA SER A 49 10.40 -3.56 7.05
C SER A 49 11.81 -2.96 7.01
N GLN A 50 12.09 -2.02 6.11
CA GLN A 50 13.43 -1.44 5.96
C GLN A 50 13.81 -0.52 7.13
N LYS A 51 15.11 -0.29 7.35
CA LYS A 51 15.65 0.54 8.45
C LYS A 51 15.14 2.00 8.49
N ASN A 52 14.66 2.52 7.34
CA ASN A 52 13.98 3.82 7.20
C ASN A 52 12.48 3.66 6.86
N GLY A 53 11.90 2.47 7.11
CA GLY A 53 10.68 1.92 6.50
C GLY A 53 9.36 2.63 6.81
N GLY A 54 9.40 3.84 7.38
CA GLY A 54 8.23 4.71 7.54
C GLY A 54 8.07 5.75 6.44
N ILE A 55 9.10 6.03 5.63
CA ILE A 55 9.08 7.13 4.65
C ILE A 55 9.46 6.61 3.25
N PRO A 56 8.59 6.80 2.23
CA PRO A 56 7.23 7.31 2.35
C PRO A 56 6.30 6.37 3.14
N THR A 57 5.37 6.98 3.88
CA THR A 57 4.28 6.27 4.56
C THR A 57 3.28 5.79 3.52
N VAL A 58 2.90 4.51 3.57
CA VAL A 58 1.89 3.94 2.67
C VAL A 58 0.54 3.95 3.36
N ILE A 59 -0.46 4.59 2.75
CA ILE A 59 -1.83 4.66 3.27
C ILE A 59 -2.77 4.00 2.27
N GLU A 60 -3.49 2.98 2.74
CA GLU A 60 -4.51 2.27 1.97
C GLU A 60 -5.86 3.00 2.10
N MET A 61 -6.49 3.31 0.97
CA MET A 61 -7.83 3.91 0.93
C MET A 61 -8.81 3.03 0.17
N PRO A 62 -10.11 3.05 0.50
CA PRO A 62 -11.13 2.42 -0.34
C PRO A 62 -11.19 3.09 -1.72
N SER A 63 -11.74 2.41 -2.71
CA SER A 63 -12.04 3.01 -4.02
C SER A 63 -13.55 3.09 -4.24
N LYS A 64 -13.97 3.91 -5.21
CA LYS A 64 -15.39 4.13 -5.52
C LYS A 64 -16.15 2.82 -5.79
N ASP A 65 -15.49 1.85 -6.44
CA ASP A 65 -16.09 0.58 -6.85
C ASP A 65 -15.72 -0.60 -5.94
N HIS A 66 -14.79 -0.42 -4.99
CA HIS A 66 -14.43 -1.44 -3.99
C HIS A 66 -14.52 -0.82 -2.59
N PRO A 67 -15.63 -1.08 -1.86
CA PRO A 67 -15.79 -0.64 -0.48
C PRO A 67 -14.71 -1.26 0.41
N TRP A 68 -14.42 -0.57 1.51
CA TRP A 68 -13.38 -0.94 2.47
C TRP A 68 -13.61 -2.33 3.07
N ASP A 69 -12.56 -3.14 3.12
CA ASP A 69 -12.55 -4.43 3.83
C ASP A 69 -11.69 -4.30 5.10
N PRO A 70 -12.29 -4.19 6.30
CA PRO A 70 -11.55 -4.04 7.57
C PRO A 70 -10.62 -5.22 7.87
N GLU A 71 -10.96 -6.43 7.43
CA GLU A 71 -10.18 -7.62 7.75
C GLU A 71 -8.82 -7.65 7.04
N LYS A 72 -8.71 -6.93 5.92
CA LYS A 72 -7.52 -6.92 5.07
C LYS A 72 -6.52 -5.82 5.44
N ASP A 73 -6.94 -4.81 6.19
CA ASP A 73 -6.09 -3.72 6.62
C ASP A 73 -5.07 -4.18 7.70
N THR A 74 -3.80 -3.84 7.50
CA THR A 74 -2.69 -4.22 8.39
C THR A 74 -2.59 -3.34 9.64
N VAL A 75 -3.00 -2.07 9.58
CA VAL A 75 -3.13 -1.16 10.71
C VAL A 75 -4.32 -1.58 11.59
N TYR A 76 -5.46 -1.93 11.00
CA TYR A 76 -6.63 -2.44 11.70
C TYR A 76 -6.32 -3.78 12.37
N ARG A 77 -5.64 -4.70 11.67
CA ARG A 77 -5.18 -5.96 12.29
C ARG A 77 -4.22 -5.70 13.45
N ARG A 78 -3.21 -4.84 13.27
CA ARG A 78 -2.29 -4.46 14.37
C ARG A 78 -3.03 -3.80 15.53
N ALA A 79 -4.01 -2.94 15.25
CA ALA A 79 -4.83 -2.29 16.28
C ALA A 79 -5.73 -3.31 16.99
N ARG A 80 -6.30 -4.28 16.29
CA ARG A 80 -7.11 -5.38 16.86
C ARG A 80 -6.26 -6.28 17.75
N ASP A 81 -5.09 -6.68 17.28
CA ASP A 81 -4.13 -7.48 18.06
C ASP A 81 -3.67 -6.73 19.33
N LEU A 82 -3.48 -5.42 19.24
CA LEU A 82 -3.17 -4.55 20.40
C LEU A 82 -4.37 -4.36 21.35
N MET A 83 -5.60 -4.45 20.86
CA MET A 83 -6.83 -4.32 21.66
C MET A 83 -7.32 -5.65 22.25
N GLY A 84 -6.62 -6.78 22.01
CA GLY A 84 -6.82 -8.03 22.74
C GLY A 84 -8.17 -8.74 22.50
N ALA A 85 -8.74 -8.61 21.30
CA ALA A 85 -9.95 -9.32 20.89
C ALA A 85 -9.65 -10.53 20.00
#